data_AF-A0A1G7TA46-F1
#
_entry.id   AF-A0A1G7TA46-F1
#
_cell.length_a   1.000
_cell.length_b   1.000
_cell.length_c   1.000
_cell.angle_alpha   90.00
_cell.angle_beta   90.00
_cell.angle_gamma   90.00
#
_symmetry.space_group_name_H-M   'P 1'
#
loop_
_entity.id
_entity.type
_entity.pdbx_description
1 polymer ?
#
loop_
_entity_poly.entity_id
_entity_poly.type
_entity_poly.pdbx_seq_one_letter_code
_entity_poly.pdbx_strand_id
1 'polypeptide(L)'
;MPVTLTPIRQKDCWSGSTWTIEDEDQLAELLARVAIGQSRTVERILRATGDLPARYPKGGFEGARKLLTVGTGDKTYHRDGWFFQVIAWIAAHRFDDEALIRAPQMIKADKGLDGLIIEFDSDGIAHVVICEEKATKNPRNQVKSKVWPEFEQFETGGRDNELIASVTSLLEVSRDPDPDGTVADILWNEKRAYRVAVTVGGKYASAKGRKGLFKGYEKSVLGDVARRRAETLVLEDVRDWIDCVAEKALVKIDSAEAAANV
;
A
#
# COMPACT_ATOMS: atom_id res chain seq x y z
N MET A 1 3.36 -7.13 15.32
CA MET A 1 3.14 -6.80 13.90
C MET A 1 1.64 -6.85 13.67
N PRO A 2 0.98 -5.76 13.24
CA PRO A 2 -0.48 -5.67 13.31
C PRO A 2 -1.22 -6.45 12.21
N VAL A 3 -0.51 -6.90 11.16
CA VAL A 3 -1.11 -7.57 9.99
C VAL A 3 -0.54 -8.98 9.83
N THR A 4 -1.43 -9.95 9.68
CA THR A 4 -1.11 -11.32 9.26
C THR A 4 -1.48 -11.51 7.78
N LEU A 5 -0.59 -12.17 7.03
CA LEU A 5 -0.78 -12.48 5.62
C LEU A 5 -1.03 -13.98 5.46
N THR A 6 -2.19 -14.36 4.92
CA THR A 6 -2.50 -15.75 4.57
C THR A 6 -2.44 -15.92 3.05
N PRO A 7 -1.57 -16.80 2.52
CA PRO A 7 -1.43 -16.99 1.08
C PRO A 7 -2.74 -17.42 0.40
N ILE A 8 -3.00 -16.83 -0.76
CA ILE A 8 -4.12 -17.16 -1.65
C ILE A 8 -3.61 -17.25 -3.08
N ARG A 9 -4.27 -18.08 -3.90
CA ARG A 9 -3.93 -18.20 -5.31
C ARG A 9 -5.12 -18.66 -6.14
N GLN A 10 -5.11 -18.28 -7.40
CA GLN A 10 -5.90 -18.87 -8.46
C GLN A 10 -4.93 -19.37 -9.51
N LYS A 11 -4.87 -20.70 -9.69
CA LYS A 11 -3.94 -21.37 -10.61
C LYS A 11 -3.92 -20.67 -11.97
N ASP A 12 -2.71 -20.40 -12.45
CA ASP A 12 -2.36 -19.76 -13.73
C ASP A 12 -2.86 -18.30 -13.91
N CYS A 13 -3.62 -17.76 -12.94
CA CYS A 13 -4.18 -16.41 -13.02
C CYS A 13 -3.45 -15.41 -12.12
N TRP A 14 -3.34 -15.69 -10.82
CA TRP A 14 -2.73 -14.78 -9.85
C TRP A 14 -2.37 -15.51 -8.55
N SER A 15 -1.46 -14.92 -7.78
CA SER A 15 -1.15 -15.29 -6.39
C SER A 15 -1.16 -14.05 -5.50
N GLY A 16 -1.16 -14.22 -4.18
CA GLY A 16 -1.08 -13.11 -3.24
C GLY A 16 -1.51 -13.52 -1.85
N SER A 17 -2.08 -12.60 -1.09
CA SER A 17 -2.42 -12.80 0.31
C SER A 17 -3.79 -12.22 0.67
N THR A 18 -4.50 -12.88 1.58
CA THR A 18 -5.58 -12.24 2.33
C THR A 18 -5.03 -11.78 3.67
N TRP A 19 -5.45 -10.60 4.12
CA TRP A 19 -4.95 -9.96 5.32
C TRP A 19 -5.95 -10.11 6.46
N THR A 20 -5.41 -10.25 7.67
CA THR A 20 -6.14 -10.11 8.93
C THR A 20 -5.41 -9.08 9.79
N ILE A 21 -6.17 -8.19 10.43
CA ILE A 21 -5.62 -7.25 11.42
C ILE A 21 -5.74 -7.92 12.79
N GLU A 22 -4.59 -8.21 13.40
CA GLU A 22 -4.53 -8.90 14.70
C GLU A 22 -4.51 -7.91 15.87
N ASP A 23 -4.01 -6.70 15.63
CA ASP A 23 -3.85 -5.67 16.66
C ASP A 23 -4.14 -4.29 16.05
N GLU A 24 -5.37 -3.82 16.25
CA GLU A 24 -5.82 -2.51 15.78
C GLU A 24 -5.18 -1.34 16.54
N ASP A 25 -4.77 -1.53 17.81
CA ASP A 25 -4.13 -0.48 18.59
C ASP A 25 -2.69 -0.24 18.12
N GLN A 26 -1.97 -1.32 17.82
CA GLN A 26 -0.68 -1.25 17.16
C GLN A 26 -0.81 -0.67 15.74
N LEU A 27 -1.83 -1.08 14.97
CA LEU A 27 -2.07 -0.50 13.64
C LEU A 27 -2.32 1.01 13.74
N ALA A 28 -3.15 1.45 14.68
CA ALA A 28 -3.47 2.85 14.92
C ALA A 28 -2.23 3.66 15.31
N GLU A 29 -1.32 3.12 16.12
CA GLU A 29 -0.03 3.75 16.45
C GLU A 29 0.83 3.95 15.20
N LEU A 30 0.92 2.94 14.31
CA LEU A 30 1.68 3.08 13.07
C LEU A 30 1.05 4.11 12.12
N LEU A 31 -0.29 4.08 11.96
CA LEU A 31 -1.04 5.04 11.17
C LEU A 31 -0.83 6.48 11.67
N ALA A 32 -0.91 6.70 12.99
CA ALA A 32 -0.68 8.00 13.61
C ALA A 32 0.73 8.54 13.29
N ARG A 33 1.75 7.68 13.38
CA ARG A 33 3.13 8.03 13.03
C ARG A 33 3.27 8.39 11.55
N VAL A 34 2.70 7.61 10.64
CA VAL A 34 2.71 7.95 9.22
C VAL A 34 1.97 9.27 8.97
N ALA A 35 0.82 9.49 9.62
CA ALA A 35 0.03 10.72 9.51
C ALA A 35 0.80 11.98 9.94
N ILE A 36 1.67 11.85 10.95
CA ILE A 36 2.56 12.91 11.44
C ILE A 36 3.78 13.12 10.53
N GLY A 37 4.04 12.21 9.58
CA GLY A 37 5.18 12.25 8.65
C GLY A 37 6.38 11.40 9.09
N GLN A 38 6.19 10.47 10.04
CA GLN A 38 7.23 9.56 10.54
C GLN A 38 7.24 8.20 9.84
N SER A 39 7.00 8.14 8.52
CA SER A 39 7.01 6.88 7.75
C SER A 39 8.30 6.07 7.94
N ARG A 40 9.47 6.74 7.90
CA ARG A 40 10.78 6.10 8.17
C ARG A 40 10.88 5.49 9.58
N THR A 41 10.28 6.11 10.60
CA THR A 41 10.24 5.53 11.94
C THR A 41 9.39 4.26 11.96
N VAL A 42 8.26 4.27 11.24
CA VAL A 42 7.41 3.08 11.12
C VAL A 42 8.13 1.95 10.39
N GLU A 43 8.84 2.24 9.30
CA GLU A 43 9.64 1.23 8.60
C GLU A 43 10.66 0.56 9.53
N ARG A 44 11.37 1.34 10.36
CA ARG A 44 12.30 0.80 11.36
C ARG A 44 11.61 -0.08 12.41
N ILE A 45 10.39 0.28 12.83
CA ILE A 45 9.59 -0.54 13.74
C ILE A 45 9.22 -1.88 13.06
N LEU A 46 8.81 -1.83 11.79
CA LEU A 46 8.40 -3.01 11.04
C LEU A 46 9.55 -3.99 10.80
N ARG A 47 10.76 -3.50 10.51
CA ARG A 47 11.96 -4.33 10.32
C ARG A 47 12.56 -4.86 11.64
N ALA A 48 12.03 -4.45 12.80
CA ALA A 48 12.53 -4.83 14.13
C ALA A 48 14.04 -4.56 14.36
N THR A 49 14.63 -3.61 13.63
CA THR A 49 16.09 -3.36 13.62
C THR A 49 16.63 -2.58 14.83
N GLY A 50 15.79 -2.21 15.81
CA GLY A 50 16.14 -1.41 17.00
C GLY A 50 16.62 0.04 16.69
N ASP A 51 16.77 0.99 17.61
CA ASP A 51 16.28 1.22 18.99
C ASP A 51 14.80 1.65 19.09
N LEU A 52 14.31 1.72 20.33
CA LEU A 52 13.05 2.34 20.80
C LEU A 52 12.64 3.60 19.99
N PRO A 53 11.33 3.82 19.78
CA PRO A 53 10.81 4.76 18.79
C PRO A 53 11.42 6.15 18.93
N ALA A 54 11.80 6.75 17.79
CA ALA A 54 12.01 8.19 17.75
C ALA A 54 10.79 8.85 18.40
N ARG A 55 11.05 9.73 19.38
CA ARG A 55 9.99 10.54 19.98
C ARG A 55 9.17 11.16 18.86
N TYR A 56 7.88 11.34 19.11
CA TYR A 56 7.07 12.14 18.20
C TYR A 56 7.72 13.53 18.01
N PRO A 57 7.64 14.13 16.82
CA PRO A 57 8.09 15.49 16.61
C PRO A 57 7.29 16.46 17.48
N LYS A 58 7.79 17.67 17.69
CA LYS A 58 7.10 18.71 18.46
C LYS A 58 5.94 19.38 17.71
N GLY A 59 5.61 18.94 16.51
CA GLY A 59 4.60 19.56 15.65
C GLY A 59 4.14 18.63 14.52
N GLY A 60 3.20 19.10 13.71
CA GLY A 60 2.54 18.29 12.66
C GLY A 60 1.27 17.59 13.13
N PHE A 61 0.94 17.67 14.42
CA PHE A 61 -0.28 17.08 15.00
C PHE A 61 -1.57 17.60 14.34
N GLU A 62 -1.70 18.91 14.13
CA GLU A 62 -2.83 19.52 13.41
C GLU A 62 -3.02 18.96 11.99
N GLY A 63 -1.91 18.85 11.24
CA GLY A 63 -1.93 18.29 9.90
C GLY A 63 -2.35 16.82 9.89
N ALA A 64 -1.82 16.04 10.83
CA ALA A 64 -2.17 14.64 11.01
C ALA A 64 -3.66 14.47 11.38
N ARG A 65 -4.19 15.24 12.33
CA ARG A 65 -5.63 15.18 12.67
C ARG A 65 -6.50 15.53 11.47
N LYS A 66 -6.16 16.58 10.71
CA LYS A 66 -6.88 16.92 9.46
C LYS A 66 -6.81 15.81 8.41
N LEU A 67 -5.71 15.07 8.36
CA LEU A 67 -5.57 13.93 7.45
C LEU A 67 -6.49 12.77 7.86
N LEU A 68 -6.61 12.50 9.16
CA LEU A 68 -7.37 11.36 9.69
C LEU A 68 -8.87 11.65 9.87
N THR A 69 -9.27 12.91 9.95
CA THR A 69 -10.68 13.32 10.09
C THR A 69 -11.34 13.57 8.75
N VAL A 70 -12.64 13.26 8.63
CA VAL A 70 -13.49 13.69 7.52
C VAL A 70 -14.23 14.95 7.94
N GLY A 71 -13.99 16.06 7.25
CA GLY A 71 -14.71 17.30 7.51
C GLY A 71 -16.20 17.18 7.16
N THR A 72 -17.02 18.04 7.75
CA THR A 72 -18.45 18.11 7.40
C THR A 72 -18.62 18.43 5.91
N GLY A 73 -19.27 17.53 5.17
CA GLY A 73 -19.47 17.67 3.73
C GLY A 73 -18.33 17.12 2.85
N ASP A 74 -17.22 16.68 3.46
CA ASP A 74 -16.12 16.05 2.74
C ASP A 74 -16.45 14.62 2.32
N LYS A 75 -15.75 14.17 1.27
CA LYS A 75 -15.91 12.82 0.74
C LYS A 75 -15.04 11.84 1.54
N THR A 76 -15.70 10.97 2.30
CA THR A 76 -15.06 9.92 3.15
C THR A 76 -14.03 9.07 2.40
N TYR A 77 -14.22 8.83 1.10
CA TYR A 77 -13.31 7.97 0.34
C TYR A 77 -11.88 8.49 0.20
N HIS A 78 -11.62 9.79 0.32
CA HIS A 78 -10.24 10.30 0.25
C HIS A 78 -9.42 9.92 1.49
N ARG A 79 -10.01 10.00 2.68
CA ARG A 79 -9.39 9.51 3.91
C ARG A 79 -9.23 7.99 3.84
N ASP A 80 -10.28 7.27 3.50
CA ASP A 80 -10.27 5.81 3.53
C ASP A 80 -9.30 5.21 2.51
N GLY A 81 -9.17 5.85 1.34
CA GLY A 81 -8.15 5.51 0.36
C GLY A 81 -6.75 5.65 0.94
N TRP A 82 -6.45 6.78 1.57
CA TRP A 82 -5.16 7.00 2.23
C TRP A 82 -4.87 6.00 3.35
N PHE A 83 -5.85 5.73 4.23
CA PHE A 83 -5.71 4.70 5.29
C PHE A 83 -5.33 3.35 4.69
N PHE A 84 -6.01 2.96 3.62
CA PHE A 84 -5.78 1.67 3.01
C PHE A 84 -4.45 1.58 2.25
N GLN A 85 -3.98 2.67 1.64
CA GLN A 85 -2.62 2.77 1.09
C GLN A 85 -1.57 2.55 2.19
N VAL A 86 -1.75 3.16 3.38
CA VAL A 86 -0.83 2.96 4.51
C VAL A 86 -0.87 1.51 5.03
N ILE A 87 -2.05 0.90 5.13
CA ILE A 87 -2.18 -0.51 5.52
C ILE A 87 -1.51 -1.43 4.50
N ALA A 88 -1.69 -1.16 3.20
CA ALA A 88 -1.08 -1.92 2.12
C ALA A 88 0.45 -1.77 2.09
N TRP A 89 0.97 -0.61 2.50
CA TRP A 89 2.39 -0.35 2.68
C TRP A 89 2.96 -1.12 3.88
N ILE A 90 2.26 -1.15 5.02
CA ILE A 90 2.63 -1.98 6.18
C ILE A 90 2.62 -3.48 5.80
N ALA A 91 1.59 -3.92 5.07
CA ALA A 91 1.49 -5.30 4.58
C ALA A 91 2.64 -5.66 3.62
N ALA A 92 3.07 -4.71 2.77
CA ALA A 92 4.22 -4.92 1.87
C ALA A 92 5.52 -5.19 2.66
N HIS A 93 5.82 -4.36 3.67
CA HIS A 93 6.99 -4.58 4.53
C HIS A 93 6.91 -5.88 5.33
N ARG A 94 5.71 -6.41 5.57
CA ARG A 94 5.53 -7.72 6.20
C ARG A 94 5.75 -8.88 5.23
N PHE A 95 5.47 -8.66 3.95
CA PHE A 95 5.64 -9.66 2.90
C PHE A 95 7.11 -9.84 2.54
N ASP A 96 7.83 -8.73 2.38
CA ASP A 96 9.24 -8.68 2.00
C ASP A 96 9.91 -7.53 2.76
N ASP A 97 10.84 -7.87 3.66
CA ASP A 97 11.57 -6.92 4.49
C ASP A 97 12.89 -6.46 3.85
N GLU A 98 13.26 -6.99 2.69
CA GLU A 98 14.44 -6.58 1.91
C GLU A 98 14.07 -5.64 0.74
N ALA A 99 12.82 -5.70 0.26
CA ALA A 99 12.33 -4.82 -0.79
C ALA A 99 12.46 -3.32 -0.46
N LEU A 100 12.63 -2.51 -1.52
CA LEU A 100 12.44 -1.07 -1.43
C LEU A 100 10.97 -0.76 -1.66
N ILE A 101 10.32 -0.12 -0.69
CA ILE A 101 8.89 0.15 -0.73
C ILE A 101 8.67 1.64 -0.57
N ARG A 102 8.07 2.27 -1.58
CA ARG A 102 7.80 3.71 -1.56
C ARG A 102 6.78 4.04 -0.46
N ALA A 103 7.13 4.99 0.40
CA ALA A 103 6.24 5.45 1.46
C ALA A 103 4.93 6.06 0.91
N PRO A 104 3.81 5.99 1.64
CA PRO A 104 2.53 6.59 1.24
C PRO A 104 2.63 8.11 1.06
N GLN A 105 1.94 8.63 0.05
CA GLN A 105 1.86 10.07 -0.21
C GLN A 105 0.91 10.76 0.79
N MET A 106 1.30 11.93 1.29
CA MET A 106 0.52 12.68 2.28
C MET A 106 -0.56 13.57 1.65
N ILE A 107 -0.41 13.91 0.36
CA ILE A 107 -1.31 14.81 -0.36
C ILE A 107 -2.42 13.98 -1.02
N LYS A 108 -3.63 14.03 -0.44
CA LYS A 108 -4.81 13.25 -0.88
C LYS A 108 -5.27 13.48 -2.35
N ALA A 109 -4.78 14.56 -2.99
CA ALA A 109 -5.27 15.04 -4.29
C ALA A 109 -4.27 14.84 -5.45
N ASP A 110 -3.01 14.49 -5.16
CA ASP A 110 -2.04 14.20 -6.22
C ASP A 110 -2.36 12.85 -6.85
N LYS A 111 -2.66 12.86 -8.15
CA LYS A 111 -2.81 11.64 -8.95
C LYS A 111 -1.42 11.06 -9.19
N GLY A 112 -1.03 10.09 -8.37
CA GLY A 112 0.16 9.29 -8.57
C GLY A 112 -0.16 7.81 -8.44
N LEU A 113 0.88 6.96 -8.46
CA LEU A 113 0.73 5.54 -8.13
C LEU A 113 0.18 5.41 -6.69
N ASP A 114 -0.70 4.45 -6.43
CA ASP A 114 -1.12 4.16 -5.06
C ASP A 114 0.08 3.62 -4.24
N GLY A 115 0.88 2.72 -4.85
CA GLY A 115 2.13 2.21 -4.27
C GLY A 115 3.15 1.72 -5.31
N LEU A 116 4.41 1.57 -4.89
CA LEU A 116 5.51 1.05 -5.71
C LEU A 116 6.46 0.23 -4.83
N ILE A 117 6.84 -0.95 -5.32
CA ILE A 117 7.78 -1.87 -4.65
C ILE A 117 8.86 -2.28 -5.65
N ILE A 118 10.13 -2.30 -5.23
CA ILE A 118 11.23 -2.92 -5.97
C ILE A 118 11.68 -4.14 -5.17
N GLU A 119 11.56 -5.31 -5.80
CA GLU A 119 11.93 -6.61 -5.25
C GLU A 119 13.22 -7.08 -5.91
N PHE A 120 14.09 -7.73 -5.14
CA PHE A 120 15.43 -8.14 -5.58
C PHE A 120 15.56 -9.67 -5.59
N ASP A 121 16.43 -10.18 -6.46
CA ASP A 121 16.94 -11.55 -6.45
C ASP A 121 18.48 -11.54 -6.46
N SER A 122 19.09 -12.70 -6.71
CA SER A 122 20.55 -12.81 -6.77
C SER A 122 21.20 -12.04 -7.91
N ASP A 123 20.44 -11.73 -8.97
CA ASP A 123 20.92 -11.11 -10.21
C ASP A 123 20.56 -9.61 -10.27
N GLY A 124 19.99 -9.06 -9.20
CA GLY A 124 19.60 -7.64 -9.09
C GLY A 124 18.10 -7.48 -8.93
N ILE A 125 17.48 -6.64 -9.76
CA ILE A 125 16.04 -6.41 -9.68
C ILE A 125 15.28 -7.61 -10.25
N ALA A 126 14.47 -8.23 -9.38
CA ALA A 126 13.52 -9.27 -9.74
C ALA A 126 12.27 -8.65 -10.36
N HIS A 127 11.65 -7.69 -9.65
CA HIS A 127 10.42 -7.05 -10.09
C HIS A 127 10.31 -5.59 -9.64
N VAL A 128 9.63 -4.79 -10.46
CA VAL A 128 9.03 -3.52 -10.06
C VAL A 128 7.52 -3.69 -10.00
N VAL A 129 6.99 -3.72 -8.79
CA VAL A 129 5.57 -3.99 -8.52
C VAL A 129 4.79 -2.67 -8.42
N ILE A 130 3.96 -2.42 -9.42
CA ILE A 130 3.05 -1.27 -9.47
C ILE A 130 1.78 -1.63 -8.71
N CYS A 131 1.44 -0.83 -7.70
CA CYS A 131 0.36 -1.16 -6.78
C CYS A 131 -0.87 -0.26 -7.00
N GLU A 132 -2.04 -0.89 -6.95
CA GLU A 132 -3.36 -0.26 -6.99
C GLU A 132 -4.17 -0.70 -5.77
N GLU A 133 -4.63 0.27 -4.98
CA GLU A 133 -5.19 0.04 -3.64
C GLU A 133 -6.57 0.68 -3.50
N LYS A 134 -7.59 -0.14 -3.23
CA LYS A 134 -8.98 0.35 -3.19
C LYS A 134 -9.69 0.00 -1.88
N ALA A 135 -9.95 1.04 -1.08
CA ALA A 135 -10.91 0.99 0.03
C ALA A 135 -12.34 1.28 -0.48
N THR A 136 -13.20 0.27 -0.54
CA THR A 136 -14.51 0.41 -1.21
C THR A 136 -15.56 -0.60 -0.76
N LYS A 137 -16.83 -0.18 -0.81
CA LYS A 137 -17.99 -1.09 -0.69
C LYS A 137 -18.33 -1.82 -2.00
N ASN A 138 -17.70 -1.42 -3.12
CA ASN A 138 -17.97 -1.96 -4.47
C ASN A 138 -16.70 -2.57 -5.12
N PRO A 139 -16.05 -3.56 -4.49
CA PRO A 139 -14.69 -3.99 -4.84
C PRO A 139 -14.56 -4.50 -6.26
N ARG A 140 -15.47 -5.38 -6.73
CA ARG A 140 -15.41 -5.90 -8.10
C ARG A 140 -15.53 -4.80 -9.15
N ASN A 141 -16.38 -3.81 -8.92
CA ASN A 141 -16.58 -2.72 -9.86
C ASN A 141 -15.32 -1.84 -9.95
N GLN A 142 -14.71 -1.50 -8.81
CA GLN A 142 -13.47 -0.72 -8.78
C GLN A 142 -12.32 -1.48 -9.46
N VAL A 143 -12.15 -2.76 -9.16
CA VAL A 143 -11.16 -3.61 -9.84
C VAL A 143 -11.38 -3.63 -11.36
N LYS A 144 -12.62 -3.82 -11.81
CA LYS A 144 -12.94 -3.88 -13.25
C LYS A 144 -12.69 -2.55 -13.98
N SER A 145 -13.15 -1.45 -13.39
CA SER A 145 -13.35 -0.18 -14.10
C SER A 145 -12.26 0.85 -13.82
N LYS A 146 -11.40 0.60 -12.82
CA LYS A 146 -10.29 1.47 -12.45
C LYS A 146 -8.97 0.73 -12.56
N VAL A 147 -8.81 -0.35 -11.79
CA VAL A 147 -7.51 -1.06 -11.69
C VAL A 147 -7.08 -1.69 -13.02
N TRP A 148 -7.96 -2.47 -13.68
CA TRP A 148 -7.60 -3.10 -14.96
C TRP A 148 -7.20 -2.10 -16.05
N PRO A 149 -8.00 -1.04 -16.33
CA PRO A 149 -7.57 -0.01 -17.27
C PRO A 149 -6.25 0.68 -16.90
N GLU A 150 -5.98 0.85 -15.60
CA GLU A 150 -4.76 1.50 -15.12
C GLU A 150 -3.53 0.61 -15.34
N PHE A 151 -3.64 -0.69 -15.07
CA PHE A 151 -2.61 -1.66 -15.43
C PHE A 151 -2.37 -1.73 -16.95
N GLU A 152 -3.43 -1.68 -17.75
CA GLU A 152 -3.31 -1.64 -19.22
C GLU A 152 -2.59 -0.37 -19.72
N GLN A 153 -2.74 0.78 -19.02
CA GLN A 153 -1.97 1.99 -19.34
C GLN A 153 -0.48 1.82 -19.03
N PHE A 154 -0.12 1.13 -17.95
CA PHE A 154 1.28 0.81 -17.66
C PHE A 154 1.84 -0.22 -18.65
N GLU A 155 1.11 -1.27 -19.01
CA GLU A 155 1.56 -2.26 -20.00
C GLU A 155 1.83 -1.64 -21.38
N THR A 156 1.10 -0.57 -21.72
CA THR A 156 1.27 0.16 -23.00
C THR A 156 2.24 1.34 -22.92
N GLY A 157 2.83 1.58 -21.76
CA GLY A 157 3.77 2.68 -21.52
C GLY A 157 3.14 4.07 -21.41
N GLY A 158 1.81 4.17 -21.38
CA GLY A 158 1.08 5.44 -21.31
C GLY A 158 1.34 6.28 -20.05
N ARG A 159 1.99 5.69 -19.04
CA ARG A 159 2.37 6.34 -17.77
C ARG A 159 3.83 6.08 -17.37
N ASP A 160 4.68 5.74 -18.35
CA ASP A 160 6.09 5.41 -18.08
C ASP A 160 6.86 6.57 -17.44
N ASN A 161 6.52 7.82 -17.78
CA ASN A 161 7.11 9.00 -17.15
C ASN A 161 6.93 9.02 -15.62
N GLU A 162 5.76 8.61 -15.11
CA GLU A 162 5.49 8.54 -13.67
C GLU A 162 6.24 7.38 -13.00
N LEU A 163 6.33 6.25 -13.70
CA LEU A 163 7.05 5.07 -13.24
C LEU A 163 8.55 5.34 -13.14
N ILE A 164 9.15 5.89 -14.21
CA ILE A 164 10.57 6.25 -14.28
C ILE A 164 10.95 7.18 -13.13
N ALA A 165 10.20 8.26 -12.94
CA ALA A 165 10.46 9.23 -11.88
C ALA A 165 10.37 8.59 -10.47
N SER A 166 9.38 7.72 -10.26
CA SER A 166 9.18 7.05 -8.97
C SER A 166 10.25 6.00 -8.66
N VAL A 167 10.66 5.22 -9.66
CA VAL A 167 11.71 4.19 -9.51
C VAL A 167 13.06 4.86 -9.27
N THR A 168 13.42 5.86 -10.06
CA THR A 168 14.69 6.60 -9.93
C THR A 168 14.84 7.14 -8.51
N SER A 169 13.81 7.83 -8.01
CA SER A 169 13.80 8.39 -6.66
C SER A 169 13.96 7.32 -5.56
N LEU A 170 13.44 6.11 -5.78
CA LEU A 170 13.55 5.03 -4.80
C LEU A 170 14.95 4.39 -4.81
N LEU A 171 15.56 4.25 -5.99
CA LEU A 171 16.93 3.73 -6.17
C LEU A 171 18.01 4.70 -5.64
N GLU A 172 17.78 6.00 -5.75
CA GLU A 172 18.66 7.01 -5.13
C GLU A 172 18.74 6.85 -3.61
N VAL A 173 17.61 6.50 -2.96
CA VAL A 173 17.56 6.27 -1.51
C VAL A 173 18.31 5.00 -1.11
N SER A 174 18.29 3.95 -1.94
CA SER A 174 19.04 2.71 -1.70
C SER A 174 20.53 2.81 -2.02
N ARG A 175 20.99 3.96 -2.55
CA ARG A 175 22.38 4.19 -3.01
C ARG A 175 22.78 3.19 -4.10
N ASP A 176 21.85 2.89 -4.99
CA ASP A 176 22.18 2.13 -6.20
C ASP A 176 23.30 2.86 -6.97
N PRO A 177 24.35 2.16 -7.44
CA PRO A 177 25.47 2.78 -8.12
C PRO A 177 25.14 3.26 -9.55
N ASP A 178 24.07 2.75 -10.18
CA ASP A 178 23.59 3.14 -11.50
C ASP A 178 22.04 3.11 -11.59
N PRO A 179 21.35 4.10 -11.00
CA PRO A 179 19.89 4.18 -11.04
C PRO A 179 19.31 4.23 -12.47
N ASP A 180 20.00 4.91 -13.40
CA ASP A 180 19.52 5.11 -14.76
C ASP A 180 19.62 3.81 -15.58
N GLY A 181 20.74 3.10 -15.48
CA GLY A 181 20.91 1.77 -16.09
C GLY A 181 19.86 0.79 -15.56
N THR A 182 19.64 0.82 -14.25
CA THR A 182 18.63 -0.01 -13.58
C THR A 182 17.20 0.29 -14.05
N VAL A 183 16.82 1.57 -14.20
CA VAL A 183 15.53 1.96 -14.77
C VAL A 183 15.38 1.48 -16.21
N ALA A 184 16.42 1.64 -17.04
CA ALA A 184 16.40 1.15 -18.40
C ALA A 184 16.12 -0.37 -18.41
N ASP A 185 16.82 -1.15 -17.60
CA ASP A 185 16.59 -2.60 -17.50
C ASP A 185 15.16 -2.95 -17.10
N ILE A 186 14.54 -2.17 -16.21
CA ILE A 186 13.13 -2.37 -15.83
C ILE A 186 12.19 -2.16 -17.02
N LEU A 187 12.44 -1.14 -17.82
CA LEU A 187 11.63 -0.81 -19.00
C LEU A 187 11.83 -1.83 -20.13
N TRP A 188 13.05 -2.36 -20.30
CA TRP A 188 13.43 -3.22 -21.43
C TRP A 188 13.31 -4.72 -21.16
N ASN A 189 13.42 -5.18 -19.90
CA ASN A 189 13.51 -6.61 -19.56
C ASN A 189 12.22 -7.19 -18.92
N GLU A 190 11.05 -6.59 -19.17
CA GLU A 190 9.75 -7.05 -18.66
C GLU A 190 9.68 -7.26 -17.13
N LYS A 191 10.46 -6.51 -16.35
CA LYS A 191 10.52 -6.62 -14.88
C LYS A 191 9.26 -6.06 -14.18
N ARG A 192 8.26 -5.60 -14.93
CA ARG A 192 7.01 -5.03 -14.39
C ARG A 192 6.11 -6.14 -13.84
N ALA A 193 5.77 -6.00 -12.57
CA ALA A 193 4.73 -6.77 -11.90
C ALA A 193 3.66 -5.82 -11.36
N TYR A 194 2.51 -6.38 -10.98
CA TYR A 194 1.36 -5.61 -10.56
C TYR A 194 0.78 -6.19 -9.29
N ARG A 195 0.35 -5.31 -8.39
CA ARG A 195 -0.38 -5.68 -7.17
C ARG A 195 -1.70 -4.93 -7.12
N VAL A 196 -2.79 -5.68 -7.02
CA VAL A 196 -4.09 -5.12 -6.66
C VAL A 196 -4.44 -5.53 -5.23
N ALA A 197 -4.65 -4.54 -4.37
CA ALA A 197 -5.14 -4.75 -3.00
C ALA A 197 -6.52 -4.09 -2.82
N VAL A 198 -7.46 -4.80 -2.20
CA VAL A 198 -8.84 -4.30 -2.06
C VAL A 198 -9.45 -4.71 -0.72
N THR A 199 -10.18 -3.78 -0.08
CA THR A 199 -11.05 -4.13 1.06
C THR A 199 -12.29 -4.87 0.58
N VAL A 200 -12.68 -5.95 1.25
CA VAL A 200 -13.82 -6.78 0.84
C VAL A 200 -14.68 -7.25 2.00
N GLY A 201 -15.98 -7.37 1.78
CA GLY A 201 -16.88 -8.09 2.69
C GLY A 201 -16.83 -9.60 2.51
N GLY A 202 -17.55 -10.32 3.38
CA GLY A 202 -17.59 -11.79 3.42
C GLY A 202 -17.87 -12.50 2.09
N LYS A 203 -18.60 -11.85 1.17
CA LYS A 203 -18.83 -12.34 -0.21
C LYS A 203 -17.54 -12.75 -0.94
N TYR A 204 -16.45 -12.04 -0.72
CA TYR A 204 -15.17 -12.29 -1.37
C TYR A 204 -14.14 -12.96 -0.45
N ALA A 205 -14.54 -13.42 0.75
CA ALA A 205 -13.65 -14.12 1.68
C ALA A 205 -13.39 -15.59 1.30
N SER A 206 -14.17 -16.17 0.37
CA SER A 206 -13.95 -17.53 -0.15
C SER A 206 -13.08 -17.54 -1.41
N ALA A 207 -12.47 -18.69 -1.72
CA ALA A 207 -11.69 -18.86 -2.96
C ALA A 207 -12.54 -18.58 -4.21
N LYS A 208 -13.80 -19.06 -4.24
CA LYS A 208 -14.76 -18.78 -5.33
C LYS A 208 -15.07 -17.28 -5.43
N GLY A 209 -15.25 -16.63 -4.28
CA GLY A 209 -15.43 -15.18 -4.20
C GLY A 209 -14.26 -14.42 -4.82
N ARG A 210 -13.03 -14.68 -4.35
CA ARG A 210 -11.81 -14.04 -4.87
C ARG A 210 -11.57 -14.30 -6.36
N LYS A 211 -11.82 -15.52 -6.85
CA LYS A 211 -11.79 -15.82 -8.29
C LYS A 211 -12.73 -14.90 -9.07
N GLY A 212 -13.93 -14.66 -8.55
CA GLY A 212 -14.89 -13.73 -9.14
C GLY A 212 -14.46 -12.26 -9.04
N LEU A 213 -13.83 -11.87 -7.93
CA LEU A 213 -13.32 -10.51 -7.68
C LEU A 213 -12.26 -10.11 -8.72
N PHE A 214 -11.26 -10.96 -8.90
CA PHE A 214 -10.10 -10.68 -9.75
C PHE A 214 -10.23 -11.26 -11.16
N LYS A 215 -11.45 -11.62 -11.59
CA LYS A 215 -11.68 -12.16 -12.93
C LYS A 215 -11.19 -11.18 -14.01
N GLY A 216 -10.33 -11.68 -14.90
CA GLY A 216 -9.79 -10.95 -16.04
C GLY A 216 -8.40 -10.35 -15.80
N TYR A 217 -7.79 -10.57 -14.63
CA TYR A 217 -6.44 -10.06 -14.34
C TYR A 217 -5.41 -10.56 -15.38
N GLU A 218 -5.50 -11.85 -15.73
CA GLU A 218 -4.65 -12.50 -16.75
C GLU A 218 -4.82 -11.94 -18.17
N LYS A 219 -5.83 -11.10 -18.40
CA LYS A 219 -6.07 -10.43 -19.69
C LYS A 219 -5.53 -9.01 -19.72
N SER A 220 -5.50 -8.34 -18.57
CA SER A 220 -5.00 -6.97 -18.44
C SER A 220 -3.49 -6.93 -18.18
N VAL A 221 -2.93 -7.99 -17.60
CA VAL A 221 -1.48 -8.17 -17.43
C VAL A 221 -1.10 -9.54 -17.97
N LEU A 222 -0.35 -9.58 -19.07
CA LEU A 222 0.04 -10.82 -19.74
C LEU A 222 1.29 -11.45 -19.09
N GLY A 223 1.71 -12.61 -19.58
CA GLY A 223 2.93 -13.28 -19.12
C GLY A 223 2.76 -14.12 -17.85
N ASP A 224 3.86 -14.30 -17.11
CA ASP A 224 3.92 -15.20 -15.95
C ASP A 224 2.97 -14.78 -14.81
N VAL A 225 2.50 -15.77 -14.03
CA VAL A 225 1.62 -15.53 -12.87
C VAL A 225 2.29 -14.71 -11.77
N ALA A 226 3.62 -14.76 -11.66
CA ALA A 226 4.42 -13.95 -10.74
C ALA A 226 4.22 -12.44 -10.95
N ARG A 227 3.88 -12.00 -12.17
CA ARG A 227 3.57 -10.60 -12.49
C ARG A 227 2.22 -10.13 -11.93
N ARG A 228 1.37 -11.03 -11.41
CA ARG A 228 -0.02 -10.75 -11.03
C ARG A 228 -0.28 -11.07 -9.56
N ARG A 229 -0.05 -10.07 -8.71
CA ARG A 229 -0.34 -10.14 -7.26
C ARG A 229 -1.75 -9.62 -6.96
N ALA A 230 -2.53 -10.39 -6.21
CA ALA A 230 -3.90 -10.05 -5.84
C ALA A 230 -4.14 -10.25 -4.34
N GLU A 231 -4.59 -9.19 -3.66
CA GLU A 231 -4.66 -9.14 -2.20
C GLU A 231 -6.01 -8.61 -1.70
N THR A 232 -6.44 -9.12 -0.55
CA THR A 232 -7.72 -8.73 0.06
C THR A 232 -7.60 -8.50 1.55
N LEU A 233 -8.16 -7.39 2.04
CA LEU A 233 -8.43 -7.20 3.46
C LEU A 233 -9.92 -7.45 3.71
N VAL A 234 -10.26 -8.47 4.51
CA VAL A 234 -11.67 -8.82 4.76
C VAL A 234 -12.20 -8.00 5.93
N LEU A 235 -13.18 -7.13 5.68
CA LEU A 235 -13.85 -6.28 6.67
C LEU A 235 -15.35 -6.36 6.46
N GLU A 236 -16.12 -6.41 7.55
CA GLU A 236 -17.59 -6.46 7.47
C GLU A 236 -18.16 -5.16 6.88
N ASP A 237 -17.85 -4.02 7.48
CA ASP A 237 -18.04 -2.69 6.90
C ASP A 237 -16.73 -1.91 6.91
N VAL A 238 -16.18 -1.65 5.73
CA VAL A 238 -14.93 -0.92 5.56
C VAL A 238 -14.99 0.51 6.14
N ARG A 239 -16.15 1.19 6.07
CA ARG A 239 -16.24 2.59 6.51
C ARG A 239 -16.22 2.66 8.02
N ASP A 240 -17.12 1.91 8.65
CA ASP A 240 -17.24 1.88 10.11
C ASP A 240 -15.94 1.37 10.73
N TRP A 241 -15.30 0.38 10.11
CA TRP A 241 -14.00 -0.11 10.59
C TRP A 241 -12.88 0.95 10.47
N ILE A 242 -12.78 1.66 9.34
CA ILE A 242 -11.79 2.74 9.19
C ILE A 242 -12.08 3.88 10.18
N ASP A 243 -13.35 4.23 10.43
CA ASP A 243 -13.72 5.24 11.41
C ASP A 243 -13.21 4.85 12.82
N CYS A 244 -13.45 3.62 13.26
CA CYS A 244 -12.96 3.10 14.54
C CYS A 244 -11.42 3.16 14.65
N VAL A 245 -10.69 2.74 13.61
CA VAL A 245 -9.21 2.78 13.62
C VAL A 245 -8.71 4.23 13.57
N ALA A 246 -9.40 5.12 12.87
CA ALA A 246 -9.06 6.53 12.83
C ALA A 246 -9.20 7.19 14.20
N GLU A 247 -10.27 6.89 14.95
CA GLU A 247 -10.44 7.38 16.32
C GLU A 247 -9.30 6.92 17.24
N LYS A 248 -8.92 5.63 17.16
CA LYS A 248 -7.76 5.11 17.89
C LYS A 248 -6.48 5.87 17.54
N ALA A 249 -6.24 6.13 16.25
CA ALA A 249 -5.05 6.84 15.78
C ALA A 249 -5.04 8.30 16.25
N LEU A 250 -6.20 8.99 16.26
CA LEU A 250 -6.34 10.34 16.81
C LEU A 250 -5.96 10.37 18.30
N VAL A 251 -6.41 9.38 19.10
CA VAL A 251 -6.00 9.26 20.51
C VAL A 251 -4.49 9.12 20.67
N LYS A 252 -3.80 8.39 19.77
CA LYS A 252 -2.33 8.30 19.77
C LYS A 252 -1.67 9.64 19.48
N ILE A 253 -2.20 10.39 18.51
CA ILE A 253 -1.72 11.74 18.17
C ILE A 253 -1.87 12.69 19.36
N ASP A 254 -3.04 12.72 20.00
CA ASP A 254 -3.31 13.60 21.13
C ASP A 254 -2.42 13.26 22.34
N SER A 255 -2.23 11.97 22.62
CA SER A 255 -1.33 11.50 23.68
C SER A 255 0.12 11.90 23.40
N ALA A 256 0.54 11.83 22.14
CA ALA A 256 1.88 12.22 21.72
C ALA A 256 2.09 13.74 21.81
N GLU A 257 1.10 14.55 21.43
CA GLU A 257 1.14 16.01 21.54
C GLU A 257 1.23 16.45 23.01
N ALA A 258 0.41 15.85 23.88
CA ALA A 258 0.47 16.11 25.33
C ALA A 258 1.85 15.78 25.91
N ALA A 259 2.45 14.65 25.53
CA ALA A 259 3.78 14.25 26.01
C ALA A 259 4.93 15.10 25.43
N ALA A 260 4.74 15.74 24.27
CA ALA A 260 5.75 16.62 23.65
C ALA A 260 5.77 18.03 24.26
N ASN A 261 4.67 18.44 24.90
CA ASN A 261 4.50 19.73 25.58
C ASN A 261 4.96 19.73 27.05
N VAL A 262 5.47 18.59 27.54
CA VAL A 262 6.11 18.43 28.86
C VAL A 262 7.63 18.37 28.67
#